data_AF-A0A2W0B6H0-F1
#
_entry.id   AF-A0A2W0B6H0-F1
#
_cell.length_a   1.000
_cell.length_b   1.000
_cell.length_c   1.000
_cell.angle_alpha   90.00
_cell.angle_beta   90.00
_cell.angle_gamma   90.00
#
_symmetry.space_group_name_H-M   'P 1'
#
loop_
_entity.id
_entity.type
_entity.pdbx_description
1 polymer ?
#
loop_
_entity_poly.entity_id
_entity_poly.type
_entity_poly.pdbx_seq_one_letter_code
_entity_poly.pdbx_strand_id
1 'polypeptide(L)'
;MLSNKVAKPVNELVDYSQKFAKGEYNSRPQIDSNDDFGLIAENFTRSSERVSRAVANHDAQENLQKSVTEFLTVVSQIARGDLTLRGRVTNDALGNVVDSVNYMLENFMKVLERVRKAAVDVSSSANEILLSSEDMASGAVQQDQEITNTSSAVEELTVSMKQVSNNAEASAEAARRALDAAEQGNRAVRDTLDGMQRIRSSVQATAKKIKSLGDRSLEISEIINVINDITEQTNLLALNAAIEAARAGEAGRGFAVVADEVRKLAEHSRAATKDIAALIKAIQAETNEAVVVMEEGTKEVEVGARLADQAGKALDAISSVVRQSAELVQEISLASKQQVRGTEGVANAMQIISNITRQTSQGARQTARTVENMVKLSEQLNEALSQFRTAGGGPVEVRGVTTAAFHAIKA
;
A
#
# COMPACT_ATOMS: atom_id res chain seq x y z
N MET A 1 52.40 128.18 -31.10
CA MET A 1 51.23 127.49 -30.52
C MET A 1 50.70 126.31 -31.36
N LEU A 2 51.15 126.06 -32.59
CA LEU A 2 50.75 124.86 -33.36
C LEU A 2 51.48 123.55 -32.96
N SER A 3 52.73 123.62 -32.46
CA SER A 3 53.54 122.43 -32.16
C SER A 3 52.94 121.53 -31.05
N ASN A 4 52.34 122.11 -30.01
CA ASN A 4 51.79 121.34 -28.88
C ASN A 4 50.40 120.74 -29.14
N LYS A 5 49.66 121.24 -30.15
CA LYS A 5 48.35 120.71 -30.55
C LYS A 5 48.45 119.45 -31.44
N VAL A 6 49.62 119.19 -32.03
CA VAL A 6 49.86 118.01 -32.88
C VAL A 6 50.79 117.01 -32.20
N ALA A 7 51.83 117.47 -31.49
CA ALA A 7 52.82 116.56 -30.89
C ALA A 7 52.26 115.67 -29.77
N LYS A 8 51.33 116.18 -28.95
CA LYS A 8 50.78 115.42 -27.82
C LYS A 8 49.86 114.26 -28.28
N PRO A 9 48.84 114.47 -29.15
CA PRO A 9 48.05 113.36 -29.70
C PRO A 9 48.89 112.34 -30.47
N VAL A 10 49.90 112.79 -31.22
CA VAL A 10 50.80 111.89 -31.95
C VAL A 10 51.62 111.00 -31.01
N ASN A 11 52.19 111.56 -29.94
CA ASN A 11 52.94 110.77 -28.96
C ASN A 11 52.04 109.76 -28.22
N GLU A 12 50.80 110.11 -27.91
CA GLU A 12 49.84 109.19 -27.29
C GLU A 12 49.40 108.06 -28.24
N LEU A 13 49.21 108.35 -29.54
CA LEU A 13 48.97 107.31 -30.55
C LEU A 13 50.19 106.40 -30.74
N VAL A 14 51.41 106.94 -30.67
CA VAL A 14 52.66 106.16 -30.77
C VAL A 14 52.83 105.24 -29.55
N ASP A 15 52.62 105.75 -28.33
CA ASP A 15 52.67 104.93 -27.11
C ASP A 15 51.61 103.83 -27.13
N TYR A 16 50.39 104.17 -27.54
CA TYR A 16 49.32 103.19 -27.74
C TYR A 16 49.68 102.14 -28.79
N SER A 17 50.21 102.56 -29.94
CA SER A 17 50.65 101.64 -30.99
C SER A 17 51.77 100.70 -30.51
N GLN A 18 52.67 101.16 -29.63
CA GLN A 18 53.71 100.32 -29.02
C GLN A 18 53.13 99.31 -28.03
N LYS A 19 52.16 99.70 -27.19
CA LYS A 19 51.45 98.80 -26.28
C LYS A 19 50.63 97.75 -27.04
N PHE A 20 49.93 98.18 -28.09
CA PHE A 20 49.22 97.31 -29.02
C PHE A 20 50.17 96.29 -29.69
N ALA A 21 51.34 96.73 -30.15
CA ALA A 21 52.36 95.85 -30.74
C ALA A 21 53.00 94.86 -29.73
N LYS A 22 52.94 95.16 -28.43
CA LYS A 22 53.40 94.27 -27.34
C LYS A 22 52.32 93.30 -26.84
N GLY A 23 51.11 93.33 -27.41
CA GLY A 23 50.00 92.45 -27.02
C GLY A 23 49.11 92.99 -25.89
N GLU A 24 49.27 94.26 -25.50
CA GLU A 24 48.45 94.89 -24.46
C GLU A 24 47.14 95.47 -25.02
N TYR A 25 46.27 94.59 -25.52
CA TYR A 25 45.06 94.95 -26.27
C TYR A 25 43.93 95.59 -25.43
N ASN A 26 44.08 95.66 -24.11
CA ASN A 26 43.11 96.29 -23.19
C ASN A 26 43.43 97.75 -22.86
N SER A 27 44.54 98.29 -23.40
CA SER A 27 44.86 99.71 -23.29
C SER A 27 43.94 100.55 -24.19
N ARG A 28 43.81 101.86 -23.93
CA ARG A 28 43.05 102.82 -24.77
C ARG A 28 43.85 104.11 -24.95
N PRO A 29 43.87 104.74 -26.14
CA PRO A 29 44.51 106.05 -26.32
C PRO A 29 43.71 107.13 -25.57
N GLN A 30 44.36 108.01 -24.81
CA GLN A 30 43.71 109.06 -24.02
C GLN A 30 43.52 110.38 -24.80
N ILE A 31 42.99 110.28 -26.03
CA ILE A 31 42.83 111.43 -26.93
C ILE A 31 41.37 111.85 -26.95
N ASP A 32 41.06 112.95 -26.26
CA ASP A 32 39.73 113.58 -26.25
C ASP A 32 39.74 114.82 -27.16
N SER A 33 39.61 114.58 -28.47
CA SER A 33 39.56 115.63 -29.50
C SER A 33 38.55 115.23 -30.56
N ASN A 34 37.83 116.22 -31.12
CA ASN A 34 36.83 115.99 -32.18
C ASN A 34 37.41 116.23 -33.59
N ASP A 35 38.71 115.96 -33.75
CA ASP A 35 39.48 116.12 -34.97
C ASP A 35 39.95 114.76 -35.52
N ASP A 36 40.79 114.78 -36.56
CA ASP A 36 41.33 113.56 -37.19
C ASP A 36 42.08 112.67 -36.19
N PHE A 37 42.69 113.23 -35.13
CA PHE A 37 43.40 112.45 -34.11
C PHE A 37 42.43 111.69 -33.20
N GLY A 38 41.27 112.28 -32.89
CA GLY A 38 40.17 111.59 -32.19
C GLY A 38 39.61 110.42 -33.01
N LEU A 39 39.39 110.63 -34.31
CA LEU A 39 38.91 109.58 -35.23
C LEU A 39 39.91 108.42 -35.34
N ILE A 40 41.22 108.73 -35.37
CA ILE A 40 42.28 107.72 -35.40
C ILE A 40 42.34 106.96 -34.06
N ALA A 41 42.24 107.64 -32.92
CA ALA A 41 42.19 107.03 -31.60
C ALA A 41 40.98 106.08 -31.42
N GLU A 42 39.81 106.47 -31.92
CA GLU A 42 38.61 105.64 -31.91
C GLU A 42 38.78 104.41 -32.82
N ASN A 43 39.34 104.57 -34.02
CA ASN A 43 39.64 103.46 -34.92
C ASN A 43 40.67 102.48 -34.34
N PHE A 44 41.68 102.99 -33.62
CA PHE A 44 42.67 102.19 -32.92
C PHE A 44 42.09 101.45 -31.72
N THR A 45 41.19 102.09 -30.97
CA THR A 45 40.44 101.45 -29.88
C THR A 45 39.57 100.32 -30.42
N ARG A 46 38.82 100.59 -31.49
CA ARG A 46 37.97 99.58 -32.16
C ARG A 46 38.79 98.43 -32.73
N SER A 47 39.98 98.71 -33.27
CA SER A 47 40.91 97.68 -33.75
C SER A 47 41.46 96.84 -32.61
N SER A 48 41.78 97.44 -31.47
CA SER A 48 42.25 96.71 -30.29
C SER A 48 41.18 95.90 -29.62
N GLU A 49 39.94 96.38 -29.55
CA GLU A 49 38.81 95.58 -29.10
C GLU A 49 38.54 94.40 -30.03
N ARG A 50 38.69 94.58 -31.36
CA ARG A 50 38.59 93.48 -32.33
C ARG A 50 39.72 92.46 -32.16
N VAL A 51 40.95 92.91 -31.99
CA VAL A 51 42.12 92.03 -31.82
C VAL A 51 42.10 91.33 -30.45
N SER A 52 41.75 92.03 -29.37
CA SER A 52 41.55 91.44 -28.03
C SER A 52 40.49 90.34 -28.07
N ARG A 53 39.34 90.60 -28.72
CA ARG A 53 38.31 89.57 -28.93
C ARG A 53 38.80 88.42 -29.83
N ALA A 54 39.58 88.71 -30.87
CA ALA A 54 40.13 87.68 -31.75
C ALA A 54 41.16 86.79 -31.03
N VAL A 55 42.02 87.36 -30.18
CA VAL A 55 43.00 86.62 -29.36
C VAL A 55 42.29 85.82 -28.28
N ALA A 56 41.32 86.40 -27.57
CA ALA A 56 40.51 85.66 -26.60
C ALA A 56 39.72 84.51 -27.25
N ASN A 57 39.19 84.71 -28.46
CA ASN A 57 38.56 83.65 -29.24
C ASN A 57 39.57 82.59 -29.71
N HIS A 58 40.79 83.00 -30.09
CA HIS A 58 41.85 82.08 -30.50
C HIS A 58 42.33 81.20 -29.32
N ASP A 59 42.56 81.79 -28.15
CA ASP A 59 42.92 81.06 -26.92
C ASP A 59 41.79 80.13 -26.48
N ALA A 60 40.53 80.57 -26.57
CA ALA A 60 39.37 79.74 -26.31
C ALA A 60 39.27 78.57 -27.30
N GLN A 61 39.59 78.79 -28.58
CA GLN A 61 39.60 77.76 -29.62
C GLN A 61 40.73 76.74 -29.44
N GLU A 62 41.95 77.17 -29.07
CA GLU A 62 43.06 76.26 -28.78
C GLU A 62 42.79 75.41 -27.55
N ASN A 63 42.29 76.03 -26.48
CA ASN A 63 41.89 75.30 -25.28
C ASN A 63 40.75 74.32 -25.58
N LEU A 64 39.76 74.71 -26.39
CA LEU A 64 38.70 73.82 -26.84
C LEU A 64 39.27 72.65 -27.66
N GLN A 65 40.17 72.89 -28.62
CA GLN A 65 40.80 71.82 -29.41
C GLN A 65 41.58 70.83 -28.54
N LYS A 66 42.30 71.34 -27.53
CA LYS A 66 43.02 70.51 -26.56
C LYS A 66 42.05 69.67 -25.73
N SER A 67 41.01 70.28 -25.16
CA SER A 67 39.96 69.59 -24.40
C SER A 67 39.22 68.55 -25.25
N VAL A 68 38.93 68.83 -26.53
CA VAL A 68 38.35 67.86 -27.47
C VAL A 68 39.30 66.68 -27.68
N THR A 69 40.59 66.93 -27.89
CA THR A 69 41.58 65.88 -28.15
C THR A 69 41.76 64.97 -26.94
N GLU A 70 41.85 65.55 -25.74
CA GLU A 70 41.91 64.81 -24.47
C GLU A 70 40.63 63.97 -24.27
N PHE A 71 39.46 64.56 -24.52
CA PHE A 71 38.19 63.84 -24.42
C PHE A 71 38.07 62.70 -25.44
N LEU A 72 38.44 62.92 -26.70
CA LEU A 72 38.44 61.87 -27.73
C LEU A 72 39.40 60.73 -27.38
N THR A 73 40.51 61.02 -26.72
CA THR A 73 41.44 59.99 -26.23
C THR A 73 40.77 59.12 -25.18
N VAL A 74 40.08 59.73 -24.20
CA VAL A 74 39.32 59.00 -23.18
C VAL A 74 38.19 58.17 -23.82
N VAL A 75 37.42 58.75 -24.75
CA VAL A 75 36.34 58.06 -25.47
C VAL A 75 36.86 56.89 -26.31
N SER A 76 38.03 57.03 -26.95
CA SER A 76 38.67 55.96 -27.72
C SER A 76 39.07 54.78 -26.83
N GLN A 77 39.56 55.05 -25.62
CA GLN A 77 39.89 54.00 -24.65
C GLN A 77 38.62 53.34 -24.05
N ILE A 78 37.56 54.11 -23.81
CA ILE A 78 36.23 53.60 -23.45
C ILE A 78 35.70 52.66 -24.54
N ALA A 79 35.81 53.05 -25.81
CA ALA A 79 35.37 52.24 -26.95
C ALA A 79 36.15 50.93 -27.09
N ARG A 80 37.39 50.86 -26.56
CA ARG A 80 38.19 49.64 -26.46
C ARG A 80 37.86 48.78 -25.23
N GLY A 81 36.86 49.19 -24.43
CA GLY A 81 36.35 48.43 -23.30
C GLY A 81 36.87 48.87 -21.93
N ASP A 82 37.70 49.91 -21.81
CA ASP A 82 38.11 50.42 -20.49
C ASP A 82 37.09 51.44 -19.95
N LEU A 83 36.11 50.92 -19.22
CA LEU A 83 35.03 51.72 -18.63
C LEU A 83 35.41 52.29 -17.27
N THR A 84 36.65 52.09 -16.80
CA THR A 84 37.14 52.68 -15.54
C THR A 84 37.56 54.14 -15.70
N LEU A 85 37.78 54.56 -16.95
CA LEU A 85 38.26 55.90 -17.28
C LEU A 85 37.16 56.94 -17.14
N ARG A 86 37.53 58.12 -16.65
CA ARG A 86 36.64 59.28 -16.53
C ARG A 86 37.25 60.48 -17.20
N GLY A 87 36.44 61.22 -17.95
CA GLY A 87 36.85 62.51 -18.48
C GLY A 87 36.86 63.55 -17.36
N ARG A 88 37.79 64.50 -17.43
CA ARG A 88 37.86 65.62 -16.48
C ARG A 88 36.79 66.65 -16.82
N VAL A 89 35.90 66.94 -15.87
CA VAL A 89 34.89 67.98 -16.01
C VAL A 89 35.54 69.36 -15.84
N THR A 90 35.42 70.22 -16.85
CA THR A 90 35.92 71.60 -16.88
C THR A 90 34.75 72.59 -16.87
N ASN A 91 35.00 73.87 -16.58
CA ASN A 91 33.96 74.92 -16.58
C ASN A 91 33.72 75.51 -17.99
N ASP A 92 34.04 74.79 -19.05
CA ASP A 92 33.90 75.23 -20.44
C ASP A 92 32.71 74.54 -21.14
N ALA A 93 32.50 74.83 -22.43
CA ALA A 93 31.41 74.27 -23.21
C ALA A 93 31.42 72.72 -23.31
N LEU A 94 32.56 72.07 -23.11
CA LEU A 94 32.69 70.61 -23.11
C LEU A 94 32.44 69.98 -21.74
N GLY A 95 32.56 70.74 -20.65
CA GLY A 95 32.32 70.26 -19.29
C GLY A 95 31.02 69.46 -19.13
N ASN A 96 29.90 70.01 -19.63
CA ASN A 96 28.59 69.36 -19.59
C ASN A 96 28.52 68.05 -20.41
N VAL A 97 29.27 67.98 -21.52
CA VAL A 97 29.35 66.78 -22.37
C VAL A 97 30.16 65.69 -21.66
N VAL A 98 31.29 66.06 -21.07
CA VAL A 98 32.14 65.15 -20.29
C VAL A 98 31.36 64.59 -19.09
N ASP A 99 30.62 65.45 -18.38
CA ASP A 99 29.79 65.04 -17.25
C ASP A 99 28.68 64.06 -17.67
N SER A 100 27.98 64.35 -18.78
CA SER A 100 26.96 63.46 -19.35
C SER A 100 27.54 62.08 -19.75
N VAL A 101 28.75 62.05 -20.32
CA VAL A 101 29.43 60.79 -20.66
C VAL A 101 29.87 60.05 -19.40
N ASN A 102 30.41 60.74 -18.38
CA ASN A 102 30.75 60.12 -17.10
C ASN A 102 29.50 59.49 -16.43
N TYR A 103 28.36 60.17 -16.46
CA TYR A 103 27.09 59.66 -15.95
C TYR A 103 26.59 58.44 -16.76
N MET A 104 26.71 58.48 -18.09
CA MET A 104 26.41 57.34 -18.96
C MET A 104 27.28 56.13 -18.62
N LEU A 105 28.59 56.33 -18.41
CA LEU A 105 29.52 55.27 -18.00
C LEU A 105 29.15 54.70 -16.64
N GLU A 106 28.77 55.54 -15.68
CA GLU A 106 28.31 55.09 -14.36
C GLU A 106 27.09 54.17 -14.47
N ASN A 107 26.08 54.58 -15.24
CA ASN A 107 24.91 53.76 -15.48
C ASN A 107 25.24 52.47 -16.24
N PHE A 108 26.11 52.54 -17.26
CA PHE A 108 26.52 51.37 -18.02
C PHE A 108 27.26 50.35 -17.14
N MET A 109 28.15 50.80 -16.27
CA MET A 109 28.80 49.93 -15.28
C MET A 109 27.80 49.28 -14.34
N LYS A 110 26.80 50.02 -13.83
CA LYS A 110 25.73 49.46 -12.97
C LYS A 110 24.93 48.38 -13.71
N VAL A 111 24.65 48.58 -14.99
CA VAL A 111 23.98 47.57 -15.83
C VAL A 111 24.88 46.34 -16.01
N LEU A 112 26.15 46.51 -16.36
CA LEU A 112 27.10 45.39 -16.51
C LEU A 112 27.25 44.58 -15.22
N GLU A 113 27.32 45.23 -14.07
CA GLU A 113 27.38 44.56 -12.77
C GLU A 113 26.11 43.74 -12.50
N ARG A 114 24.93 44.30 -12.78
CA ARG A 114 23.65 43.59 -12.66
C ARG A 114 23.57 42.39 -13.60
N VAL A 115 24.02 42.53 -14.84
CA VAL A 115 24.04 41.43 -15.83
C VAL A 115 25.03 40.35 -15.39
N ARG A 116 26.22 40.73 -14.91
CA ARG A 116 27.21 39.77 -14.38
C ARG A 116 26.65 39.00 -13.19
N LYS A 117 26.02 39.69 -12.24
CA LYS A 117 25.35 39.05 -11.10
C LYS A 117 24.27 38.07 -11.56
N ALA A 118 23.41 38.50 -12.49
CA ALA A 118 22.38 37.63 -13.05
C ALA A 118 22.96 36.39 -13.76
N ALA A 119 24.08 36.53 -14.47
CA ALA A 119 24.76 35.39 -15.11
C ALA A 119 25.29 34.37 -14.08
N VAL A 120 25.88 34.85 -12.98
CA VAL A 120 26.33 34.00 -11.86
C VAL A 120 25.14 33.31 -11.19
N ASP A 121 24.07 34.04 -10.90
CA ASP A 121 22.86 33.48 -10.29
C ASP A 121 22.23 32.40 -11.18
N VAL A 122 22.13 32.65 -12.51
CA VAL A 122 21.65 31.65 -13.49
C VAL A 122 22.55 30.42 -13.52
N SER A 123 23.87 30.59 -13.50
CA SER A 123 24.80 29.46 -13.46
C SER A 123 24.65 28.61 -12.19
N SER A 124 24.46 29.26 -11.05
CA SER A 124 24.26 28.58 -9.76
C SER A 124 22.95 27.79 -9.75
N SER A 125 21.83 28.44 -10.11
CA SER A 125 20.53 27.78 -10.19
C SER A 125 20.51 26.66 -11.23
N ALA A 126 21.19 26.84 -12.36
CA ALA A 126 21.36 25.78 -13.35
C ALA A 126 22.06 24.56 -12.72
N ASN A 127 23.17 24.74 -12.00
CA ASN A 127 23.84 23.62 -11.35
C ASN A 127 22.97 22.88 -10.31
N GLU A 128 22.16 23.61 -9.54
CA GLU A 128 21.19 23.00 -8.61
C GLU A 128 20.13 22.17 -9.35
N ILE A 129 19.59 22.68 -10.47
CA ILE A 129 18.63 21.94 -11.29
C ILE A 129 19.29 20.70 -11.93
N LEU A 130 20.56 20.76 -12.30
CA LEU A 130 21.30 19.62 -12.84
C LEU A 130 21.36 18.48 -11.82
N LEU A 131 21.82 18.78 -10.60
CA LEU A 131 21.89 17.80 -9.51
C LEU A 131 20.52 17.19 -9.22
N SER A 132 19.49 18.02 -9.10
CA SER A 132 18.11 17.54 -8.89
C SER A 132 17.60 16.67 -10.04
N SER A 133 18.00 16.97 -11.28
CA SER A 133 17.64 16.16 -12.46
C SER A 133 18.36 14.81 -12.46
N GLU A 134 19.63 14.77 -12.05
CA GLU A 134 20.38 13.51 -11.91
C GLU A 134 19.78 12.63 -10.80
N ASP A 135 19.46 13.21 -9.64
CA ASP A 135 18.78 12.52 -8.55
C ASP A 135 17.42 11.97 -8.99
N MET A 136 16.63 12.75 -9.73
CA MET A 136 15.35 12.31 -10.28
C MET A 136 15.50 11.17 -11.28
N ALA A 137 16.54 11.21 -12.12
CA ALA A 137 16.83 10.12 -13.06
C ALA A 137 17.25 8.83 -12.34
N SER A 138 18.08 8.95 -11.29
CA SER A 138 18.50 7.83 -10.45
C SER A 138 17.33 7.23 -9.67
N GLY A 139 16.52 8.08 -9.03
CA GLY A 139 15.31 7.68 -8.32
C GLY A 139 14.30 6.98 -9.24
N ALA A 140 14.17 7.42 -10.50
CA ALA A 140 13.33 6.74 -11.48
C ALA A 140 13.84 5.32 -11.82
N VAL A 141 15.16 5.11 -11.89
CA VAL A 141 15.74 3.76 -12.10
C VAL A 141 15.44 2.85 -10.91
N GLN A 142 15.60 3.35 -9.69
CA GLN A 142 15.26 2.58 -8.49
C GLN A 142 13.76 2.26 -8.44
N GLN A 143 12.91 3.23 -8.78
CA GLN A 143 11.47 3.04 -8.84
C GLN A 143 11.07 1.96 -9.87
N ASP A 144 11.74 1.91 -11.03
CA ASP A 144 11.50 0.89 -12.06
C ASP A 144 11.81 -0.53 -11.55
N GLN A 145 12.87 -0.69 -10.76
CA GLN A 145 13.19 -1.96 -10.11
C GLN A 145 12.12 -2.37 -9.10
N GLU A 146 11.65 -1.44 -8.27
CA GLU A 146 10.58 -1.72 -7.29
C GLU A 146 9.25 -2.07 -7.96
N ILE A 147 8.94 -1.42 -9.09
CA ILE A 147 7.76 -1.75 -9.90
C ILE A 147 7.87 -3.18 -10.44
N THR A 148 9.04 -3.58 -10.92
CA THR A 148 9.29 -4.94 -11.41
C THR A 148 9.11 -5.97 -10.29
N ASN A 149 9.72 -5.72 -9.13
CA ASN A 149 9.58 -6.60 -7.95
C ASN A 149 8.12 -6.73 -7.51
N THR A 150 7.41 -5.59 -7.44
CA THR A 150 6.00 -5.55 -7.05
C THR A 150 5.12 -6.27 -8.07
N SER A 151 5.38 -6.10 -9.36
CA SER A 151 4.62 -6.77 -10.43
C SER A 151 4.77 -8.30 -10.34
N SER A 152 5.99 -8.80 -10.12
CA SER A 152 6.25 -10.22 -9.91
C SER A 152 5.51 -10.75 -8.67
N ALA A 153 5.52 -10.02 -7.56
CA ALA A 153 4.79 -10.41 -6.35
C ALA A 153 3.26 -10.45 -6.58
N VAL A 154 2.73 -9.53 -7.38
CA VAL A 154 1.30 -9.50 -7.76
C VAL A 154 0.93 -10.68 -8.66
N GLU A 155 1.81 -11.10 -9.56
CA GLU A 155 1.62 -12.31 -10.37
C GLU A 155 1.60 -13.57 -9.49
N GLU A 156 2.56 -13.69 -8.57
CA GLU A 156 2.62 -14.81 -7.62
C GLU A 156 1.36 -14.87 -6.73
N LEU A 157 0.92 -13.72 -6.21
CA LEU A 157 -0.34 -13.60 -5.47
C LEU A 157 -1.53 -14.06 -6.31
N THR A 158 -1.57 -13.72 -7.59
CA THR A 158 -2.66 -14.12 -8.50
C THR A 158 -2.70 -15.65 -8.67
N VAL A 159 -1.54 -16.29 -8.85
CA VAL A 159 -1.43 -17.76 -8.93
C VAL A 159 -1.85 -18.41 -7.61
N SER A 160 -1.36 -17.90 -6.49
CA SER A 160 -1.70 -18.41 -5.15
C SER A 160 -3.21 -18.31 -4.87
N MET A 161 -3.85 -17.19 -5.22
CA MET A 161 -5.29 -17.02 -5.02
C MET A 161 -6.13 -17.93 -5.91
N LYS A 162 -5.69 -18.20 -7.14
CA LYS A 162 -6.34 -19.22 -7.99
C LYS A 162 -6.24 -20.61 -7.37
N GLN A 163 -5.09 -20.96 -6.79
CA GLN A 163 -4.92 -22.21 -6.08
C GLN A 163 -5.80 -22.30 -4.83
N VAL A 164 -5.92 -21.23 -4.04
CA VAL A 164 -6.83 -21.18 -2.89
C VAL A 164 -8.28 -21.37 -3.33
N SER A 165 -8.72 -20.71 -4.41
CA SER A 165 -10.06 -20.89 -4.98
C SER A 165 -10.32 -22.34 -5.39
N ASN A 166 -9.37 -22.99 -6.06
CA ASN A 166 -9.50 -24.39 -6.48
C ASN A 166 -9.53 -25.35 -5.28
N ASN A 167 -8.69 -25.11 -4.28
CA ASN A 167 -8.68 -25.89 -3.04
C ASN A 167 -10.00 -25.75 -2.27
N ALA A 168 -10.55 -24.53 -2.22
CA ALA A 168 -11.86 -24.30 -1.64
C ALA A 168 -12.94 -25.10 -2.39
N GLU A 169 -12.95 -25.09 -3.71
CA GLU A 169 -13.93 -25.87 -4.49
C GLU A 169 -13.83 -27.38 -4.22
N ALA A 170 -12.61 -27.93 -4.15
CA ALA A 170 -12.37 -29.33 -3.77
C ALA A 170 -12.82 -29.63 -2.32
N SER A 171 -12.57 -28.71 -1.38
CA SER A 171 -13.04 -28.84 0.01
C SER A 171 -14.57 -28.80 0.10
N ALA A 172 -15.25 -27.98 -0.71
CA ALA A 172 -16.72 -27.94 -0.75
C ALA A 172 -17.30 -29.25 -1.28
N GLU A 173 -16.65 -29.87 -2.28
CA GLU A 173 -17.03 -31.20 -2.75
C GLU A 173 -16.80 -32.29 -1.69
N ALA A 174 -15.68 -32.25 -0.97
CA ALA A 174 -15.42 -33.16 0.15
C ALA A 174 -16.46 -33.00 1.27
N ALA A 175 -16.83 -31.76 1.62
CA ALA A 175 -17.88 -31.49 2.59
C ALA A 175 -19.24 -32.02 2.13
N ARG A 176 -19.60 -31.86 0.85
CA ARG A 176 -20.84 -32.44 0.29
C ARG A 176 -20.87 -33.97 0.41
N ARG A 177 -19.76 -34.65 0.11
CA ARG A 177 -19.64 -36.11 0.28
C ARG A 177 -19.74 -36.54 1.75
N ALA A 178 -19.14 -35.78 2.66
CA ALA A 178 -19.24 -36.04 4.09
C ALA A 178 -20.67 -35.86 4.61
N LEU A 179 -21.41 -34.86 4.10
CA LEU A 179 -22.82 -34.64 4.45
C LEU A 179 -23.69 -35.81 3.99
N ASP A 180 -23.53 -36.27 2.75
CA ASP A 180 -24.25 -37.44 2.23
C ASP A 180 -23.96 -38.70 3.05
N ALA A 181 -22.69 -38.94 3.40
CA ALA A 181 -22.31 -40.05 4.27
C ALA A 181 -22.94 -39.96 5.67
N ALA A 182 -22.98 -38.75 6.26
CA ALA A 182 -23.62 -38.54 7.56
C ALA A 182 -25.15 -38.74 7.50
N GLU A 183 -25.81 -38.29 6.43
CA GLU A 183 -27.23 -38.52 6.19
C GLU A 183 -27.56 -40.02 6.01
N GLN A 184 -26.73 -40.75 5.27
CA GLN A 184 -26.85 -42.20 5.12
C GLN A 184 -26.65 -42.92 6.46
N GLY A 185 -25.63 -42.53 7.23
CA GLY A 185 -25.41 -43.05 8.58
C GLY A 185 -26.61 -42.81 9.50
N ASN A 186 -27.20 -41.61 9.44
CA ASN A 186 -28.38 -41.26 10.21
C ASN A 186 -29.60 -42.13 9.85
N ARG A 187 -29.79 -42.44 8.57
CA ARG A 187 -30.83 -43.39 8.13
C ARG A 187 -30.58 -44.78 8.70
N ALA A 188 -29.35 -45.29 8.62
CA ALA A 188 -29.01 -46.60 9.17
C ALA A 188 -29.22 -46.69 10.70
N VAL A 189 -28.95 -45.61 11.43
CA VAL A 189 -29.24 -45.52 12.88
C VAL A 189 -30.74 -45.54 13.14
N ARG A 190 -31.56 -44.81 12.36
CA ARG A 190 -33.02 -44.85 12.49
C ARG A 190 -33.58 -46.24 12.22
N ASP A 191 -33.11 -46.90 11.17
CA ASP A 191 -33.51 -48.29 10.86
C ASP A 191 -33.12 -49.26 12.00
N THR A 192 -31.98 -49.01 12.65
CA THR A 192 -31.51 -49.78 13.81
C THR A 192 -32.42 -49.55 15.03
N LEU A 193 -32.81 -48.31 15.30
CA LEU A 193 -33.76 -47.97 16.38
C LEU A 193 -35.12 -48.65 16.17
N ASP A 194 -35.65 -48.62 14.95
CA ASP A 194 -36.87 -49.33 14.59
C ASP A 194 -36.73 -50.85 14.72
N GLY A 195 -35.54 -51.39 14.38
CA GLY A 195 -35.15 -52.77 14.65
C GLY A 195 -35.22 -53.12 16.14
N MET A 196 -34.59 -52.31 17.00
CA MET A 196 -34.60 -52.50 18.45
C MET A 196 -36.02 -52.43 19.03
N GLN A 197 -36.86 -51.51 18.54
CA GLN A 197 -38.27 -51.40 18.93
C GLN A 197 -39.05 -52.70 18.64
N ARG A 198 -38.81 -53.31 17.47
CA ARG A 198 -39.40 -54.60 17.07
C ARG A 198 -38.89 -55.74 17.94
N ILE A 199 -37.59 -55.80 18.21
CA ILE A 199 -36.99 -56.81 19.11
C ILE A 199 -37.60 -56.68 20.51
N ARG A 200 -37.67 -55.47 21.07
CA ARG A 200 -38.28 -55.21 22.38
C ARG A 200 -39.70 -55.77 22.45
N SER A 201 -40.51 -55.48 21.43
CA SER A 201 -41.90 -55.96 21.34
C SER A 201 -41.98 -57.49 21.28
N SER A 202 -41.07 -58.13 20.52
CA SER A 202 -40.98 -59.59 20.41
C SER A 202 -40.57 -60.26 21.72
N VAL A 203 -39.57 -59.72 22.42
CA VAL A 203 -39.11 -60.20 23.73
C VAL A 203 -40.23 -60.09 24.76
N GLN A 204 -40.92 -58.95 24.83
CA GLN A 204 -42.06 -58.76 25.73
C GLN A 204 -43.22 -59.72 25.44
N ALA A 205 -43.55 -59.94 24.16
CA ALA A 205 -44.57 -60.91 23.76
C ALA A 205 -44.18 -62.34 24.14
N THR A 206 -42.90 -62.70 24.00
CA THR A 206 -42.36 -64.02 24.36
C THR A 206 -42.37 -64.22 25.87
N ALA A 207 -41.91 -63.24 26.64
CA ALA A 207 -41.98 -63.25 28.11
C ALA A 207 -43.41 -63.48 28.61
N LYS A 208 -44.41 -62.81 28.00
CA LYS A 208 -45.83 -63.01 28.33
C LYS A 208 -46.31 -64.45 28.05
N LYS A 209 -45.90 -65.04 26.93
CA LYS A 209 -46.26 -66.43 26.59
C LYS A 209 -45.61 -67.44 27.55
N ILE A 210 -44.34 -67.25 27.89
CA ILE A 210 -43.62 -68.12 28.83
C ILE A 210 -44.24 -68.02 30.22
N LYS A 211 -44.58 -66.81 30.67
CA LYS A 211 -45.30 -66.62 31.94
C LYS A 211 -46.63 -67.38 31.96
N SER A 212 -47.42 -67.28 30.89
CA SER A 212 -48.66 -68.06 30.76
C SER A 212 -48.43 -69.58 30.75
N LEU A 213 -47.30 -70.05 30.21
CA LEU A 213 -46.92 -71.46 30.29
C LEU A 213 -46.58 -71.88 31.72
N GLY A 214 -45.88 -71.02 32.47
CA GLY A 214 -45.63 -71.19 33.91
C GLY A 214 -46.93 -71.29 34.70
N ASP A 215 -47.90 -70.39 34.46
CA ASP A 215 -49.23 -70.41 35.09
C ASP A 215 -49.98 -71.72 34.78
N ARG A 216 -50.00 -72.15 33.51
CA ARG A 216 -50.60 -73.45 33.12
C ARG A 216 -49.90 -74.65 33.76
N SER A 217 -48.59 -74.56 33.98
CA SER A 217 -47.82 -75.62 34.62
C SER A 217 -48.13 -75.71 36.12
N LEU A 218 -48.52 -74.60 36.75
CA LEU A 218 -49.05 -74.60 38.12
C LEU A 218 -50.42 -75.29 38.18
N GLU A 219 -51.34 -74.98 37.24
CA GLU A 219 -52.64 -75.65 37.14
C GLU A 219 -52.49 -77.17 36.96
N ILE A 220 -51.55 -77.62 36.10
CA ILE A 220 -51.28 -79.05 35.92
C ILE A 220 -50.73 -79.68 37.22
N SER A 221 -49.86 -78.97 37.96
CA SER A 221 -49.34 -79.45 39.23
C SER A 221 -50.47 -79.68 40.25
N GLU A 222 -51.48 -78.81 40.31
CA GLU A 222 -52.67 -78.99 41.14
C GLU A 222 -53.47 -80.23 40.74
N ILE A 223 -53.70 -80.43 39.44
CA ILE A 223 -54.40 -81.63 38.93
C ILE A 223 -53.64 -82.91 39.28
N ILE A 224 -52.32 -82.90 39.16
CA ILE A 224 -51.46 -84.05 39.50
C ILE A 224 -51.53 -84.38 40.98
N ASN A 225 -51.60 -83.39 41.87
CA ASN A 225 -51.82 -83.62 43.29
C ASN A 225 -53.19 -84.29 43.54
N VAL A 226 -54.26 -83.83 42.89
CA VAL A 226 -55.58 -84.46 42.99
C VAL A 226 -55.57 -85.90 42.47
N ILE A 227 -54.87 -86.19 41.37
CA ILE A 227 -54.74 -87.57 40.87
C ILE A 227 -53.95 -88.43 41.85
N ASN A 228 -52.88 -87.90 42.45
CA ASN A 228 -52.14 -88.61 43.49
C ASN A 228 -53.06 -88.97 44.67
N ASP A 229 -53.87 -88.03 45.15
CA ASP A 229 -54.85 -88.26 46.22
C ASP A 229 -55.91 -89.32 45.83
N ILE A 230 -56.42 -89.28 44.59
CA ILE A 230 -57.37 -90.27 44.06
C ILE A 230 -56.71 -91.65 43.98
N THR A 231 -55.47 -91.76 43.51
CA THR A 231 -54.77 -93.05 43.42
C THR A 231 -54.46 -93.62 44.79
N GLU A 232 -54.16 -92.78 45.78
CA GLU A 232 -53.99 -93.20 47.18
C GLU A 232 -55.31 -93.70 47.79
N GLN A 233 -56.41 -92.97 47.58
CA GLN A 233 -57.75 -93.43 47.99
C GLN A 233 -58.15 -94.73 47.29
N THR A 234 -57.87 -94.86 45.98
CA THR A 234 -58.18 -96.07 45.20
C THR A 234 -57.36 -97.26 45.69
N ASN A 235 -56.09 -97.05 46.04
CA ASN A 235 -55.22 -98.08 46.62
C ASN A 235 -55.76 -98.54 47.99
N LEU A 236 -56.21 -97.61 48.84
CA LEU A 236 -56.83 -97.93 50.13
C LEU A 236 -58.18 -98.66 49.96
N LEU A 237 -59.02 -98.23 49.02
CA LEU A 237 -60.28 -98.90 48.68
C LEU A 237 -60.05 -100.33 48.18
N ALA A 238 -59.08 -100.50 47.28
CA ALA A 238 -58.70 -101.81 46.75
C ALA A 238 -58.14 -102.73 47.85
N LEU A 239 -57.34 -102.20 48.78
CA LEU A 239 -56.86 -102.94 49.94
C LEU A 239 -58.02 -103.38 50.84
N ASN A 240 -58.96 -102.49 51.15
CA ASN A 240 -60.15 -102.81 51.95
C ASN A 240 -61.02 -103.87 51.25
N ALA A 241 -61.19 -103.78 49.94
CA ALA A 241 -61.92 -104.77 49.15
C ALA A 241 -61.20 -106.13 49.13
N ALA A 242 -59.87 -106.16 49.04
CA ALA A 242 -59.09 -107.38 49.10
C ALA A 242 -59.18 -108.06 50.48
N ILE A 243 -59.17 -107.27 51.56
CA ILE A 243 -59.37 -107.76 52.93
C ILE A 243 -60.77 -108.37 53.08
N GLU A 244 -61.82 -107.69 52.63
CA GLU A 244 -63.20 -108.18 52.78
C GLU A 244 -63.47 -109.39 51.86
N ALA A 245 -62.86 -109.44 50.67
CA ALA A 245 -62.90 -110.59 49.78
C ALA A 245 -62.19 -111.82 50.38
N ALA A 246 -61.06 -111.64 51.06
CA ALA A 246 -60.39 -112.70 51.81
C ALA A 246 -61.26 -113.19 52.98
N ARG A 247 -62.02 -112.29 53.61
CA ARG A 247 -62.95 -112.58 54.71
C ARG A 247 -64.16 -113.40 54.28
N ALA A 248 -64.61 -113.26 53.04
CA ALA A 248 -65.71 -114.03 52.44
C ALA A 248 -65.31 -115.45 51.98
N GLY A 249 -64.04 -115.85 52.12
CA GLY A 249 -63.57 -117.21 51.82
C GLY A 249 -63.69 -117.59 50.34
N GLU A 250 -64.15 -118.82 50.05
CA GLU A 250 -64.29 -119.34 48.68
C GLU A 250 -65.24 -118.50 47.79
N ALA A 251 -66.26 -117.86 48.36
CA ALA A 251 -67.20 -117.00 47.62
C ALA A 251 -66.57 -115.65 47.18
N GLY A 252 -65.54 -115.17 47.87
CA GLY A 252 -64.87 -113.89 47.60
C GLY A 252 -63.68 -114.00 46.65
N ARG A 253 -63.31 -115.20 46.21
CA ARG A 253 -62.05 -115.46 45.49
C ARG A 253 -61.92 -114.71 44.16
N GLY A 254 -63.02 -114.56 43.41
CA GLY A 254 -63.07 -113.74 42.20
C GLY A 254 -62.94 -112.24 42.46
N PHE A 255 -63.53 -111.75 43.57
CA PHE A 255 -63.42 -110.35 43.99
C PHE A 255 -62.01 -110.02 44.51
N ALA A 256 -61.33 -110.95 45.19
CA ALA A 256 -59.98 -110.76 45.69
C ALA A 256 -58.97 -110.52 44.55
N VAL A 257 -59.12 -111.24 43.42
CA VAL A 257 -58.26 -111.05 42.23
C VAL A 257 -58.46 -109.67 41.62
N VAL A 258 -59.72 -109.24 41.48
CA VAL A 258 -60.04 -107.90 40.95
C VAL A 258 -59.51 -106.81 41.90
N ALA A 259 -59.66 -106.97 43.21
CA ALA A 259 -59.17 -106.02 44.19
C ALA A 259 -57.63 -105.88 44.16
N ASP A 260 -56.88 -106.97 44.03
CA ASP A 260 -55.41 -106.90 43.93
C ASP A 260 -54.95 -106.30 42.58
N GLU A 261 -55.70 -106.53 41.49
CA GLU A 261 -55.43 -105.89 40.19
C GLU A 261 -55.70 -104.37 40.23
N VAL A 262 -56.79 -103.94 40.86
CA VAL A 262 -57.08 -102.51 41.10
C VAL A 262 -56.01 -101.88 42.00
N ARG A 263 -55.52 -102.60 43.02
CA ARG A 263 -54.43 -102.15 43.89
C ARG A 263 -53.14 -101.92 43.08
N LYS A 264 -52.72 -102.90 42.27
CA LYS A 264 -51.56 -102.76 41.38
C LYS A 264 -51.72 -101.61 40.39
N LEU A 265 -52.91 -101.44 39.81
CA LEU A 265 -53.20 -100.32 38.90
C LEU A 265 -53.10 -98.96 39.61
N ALA A 266 -53.56 -98.87 40.86
CA ALA A 266 -53.43 -97.67 41.68
C ALA A 266 -51.96 -97.38 42.05
N GLU A 267 -51.17 -98.40 42.41
CA GLU A 267 -49.72 -98.26 42.65
C GLU A 267 -48.96 -97.81 41.39
N HIS A 268 -49.30 -98.39 40.23
CA HIS A 268 -48.72 -98.01 38.95
C HIS A 268 -49.11 -96.58 38.54
N SER A 269 -50.39 -96.21 38.72
CA SER A 269 -50.88 -94.86 38.45
C SER A 269 -50.18 -93.82 39.31
N ARG A 270 -49.99 -94.10 40.60
CA ARG A 270 -49.26 -93.25 41.57
C ARG A 270 -47.79 -93.07 41.17
N ALA A 271 -47.12 -94.13 40.74
CA ALA A 271 -45.74 -94.04 40.24
C ALA A 271 -45.67 -93.12 39.00
N ALA A 272 -46.56 -93.31 38.03
CA ALA A 272 -46.65 -92.46 36.85
C ALA A 272 -46.98 -91.00 37.21
N THR A 273 -47.86 -90.76 38.19
CA THR A 273 -48.18 -89.38 38.62
C THR A 273 -46.97 -88.69 39.25
N LYS A 274 -46.14 -89.43 40.00
CA LYS A 274 -44.90 -88.91 40.57
C LYS A 274 -43.88 -88.52 39.50
N ASP A 275 -43.74 -89.32 38.45
CA ASP A 275 -42.86 -89.00 37.32
C ASP A 275 -43.35 -87.76 36.57
N ILE A 276 -44.66 -87.64 36.34
CA ILE A 276 -45.26 -86.44 35.74
C ILE A 276 -45.05 -85.21 36.64
N ALA A 277 -45.22 -85.34 37.96
CA ALA A 277 -44.97 -84.25 38.90
C ALA A 277 -43.53 -83.74 38.83
N ALA A 278 -42.55 -84.65 38.70
CA ALA A 278 -41.15 -84.30 38.53
C ALA A 278 -40.92 -83.53 37.21
N LEU A 279 -41.52 -83.99 36.10
CA LEU A 279 -41.45 -83.30 34.80
C LEU A 279 -42.07 -81.89 34.87
N ILE A 280 -43.23 -81.74 35.53
CA ILE A 280 -43.89 -80.44 35.67
C ILE A 280 -43.05 -79.48 36.52
N LYS A 281 -42.40 -79.97 37.59
CA LYS A 281 -41.45 -79.16 38.35
C LYS A 281 -40.26 -78.70 37.50
N ALA A 282 -39.72 -79.57 36.65
CA ALA A 282 -38.65 -79.19 35.74
C ALA A 282 -39.11 -78.11 34.74
N ILE A 283 -40.29 -78.27 34.13
CA ILE A 283 -40.89 -77.27 33.24
C ILE A 283 -41.08 -75.93 33.98
N GLN A 284 -41.58 -75.93 35.21
CA GLN A 284 -41.72 -74.71 36.01
C GLN A 284 -40.38 -74.01 36.23
N ALA A 285 -39.32 -74.77 36.57
CA ALA A 285 -37.98 -74.21 36.74
C ALA A 285 -37.45 -73.60 35.43
N GLU A 286 -37.55 -74.32 34.32
CA GLU A 286 -37.13 -73.85 32.99
C GLU A 286 -37.92 -72.61 32.53
N THR A 287 -39.23 -72.56 32.78
CA THR A 287 -40.04 -71.38 32.45
C THR A 287 -39.65 -70.15 33.27
N ASN A 288 -39.37 -70.30 34.57
CA ASN A 288 -38.91 -69.21 35.40
C ASN A 288 -37.53 -68.69 34.95
N GLU A 289 -36.59 -69.60 34.64
CA GLU A 289 -35.29 -69.23 34.10
C GLU A 289 -35.45 -68.46 32.78
N ALA A 290 -36.31 -68.94 31.88
CA ALA A 290 -36.56 -68.28 30.62
C ALA A 290 -37.20 -66.88 30.78
N VAL A 291 -38.04 -66.65 31.81
CA VAL A 291 -38.54 -65.30 32.14
C VAL A 291 -37.40 -64.37 32.54
N VAL A 292 -36.49 -64.82 33.41
CA VAL A 292 -35.33 -64.02 33.86
C VAL A 292 -34.45 -63.63 32.66
N VAL A 293 -34.15 -64.58 31.77
CA VAL A 293 -33.38 -64.32 30.55
C VAL A 293 -34.08 -63.32 29.62
N MET A 294 -35.41 -63.36 29.53
CA MET A 294 -36.18 -62.40 28.73
C MET A 294 -36.19 -60.99 29.35
N GLU A 295 -36.18 -60.87 30.68
CA GLU A 295 -36.04 -59.59 31.39
C GLU A 295 -34.65 -58.97 31.14
N GLU A 296 -33.59 -59.79 31.21
CA GLU A 296 -32.23 -59.35 30.85
C GLU A 296 -32.15 -58.93 29.38
N GLY A 297 -32.71 -59.73 28.47
CA GLY A 297 -32.79 -59.38 27.05
C GLY A 297 -33.52 -58.06 26.78
N THR A 298 -34.54 -57.75 27.58
CA THR A 298 -35.24 -56.45 27.49
C THR A 298 -34.32 -55.29 27.88
N LYS A 299 -33.51 -55.44 28.94
CA LYS A 299 -32.53 -54.44 29.37
C LYS A 299 -31.46 -54.22 28.31
N GLU A 300 -30.92 -55.30 27.72
CA GLU A 300 -29.92 -55.21 26.66
C GLU A 300 -30.44 -54.46 25.42
N VAL A 301 -31.69 -54.71 25.03
CA VAL A 301 -32.33 -53.98 23.92
C VAL A 301 -32.49 -52.49 24.24
N GLU A 302 -32.84 -52.13 25.48
CA GLU A 302 -32.90 -50.72 25.90
C GLU A 302 -31.53 -50.02 25.92
N VAL A 303 -30.47 -50.73 26.30
CA VAL A 303 -29.09 -50.23 26.22
C VAL A 303 -28.69 -50.04 24.76
N GLY A 304 -28.96 -51.02 23.90
CA GLY A 304 -28.69 -50.94 22.46
C GLY A 304 -29.44 -49.78 21.79
N ALA A 305 -30.71 -49.57 22.11
CA ALA A 305 -31.48 -48.45 21.61
C ALA A 305 -30.91 -47.09 22.07
N ARG A 306 -30.47 -46.99 23.33
CA ARG A 306 -29.81 -45.76 23.84
C ARG A 306 -28.49 -45.46 23.14
N LEU A 307 -27.67 -46.47 22.89
CA LEU A 307 -26.41 -46.31 22.16
C LEU A 307 -26.64 -45.89 20.70
N ALA A 308 -27.64 -46.48 20.04
CA ALA A 308 -28.03 -46.08 18.69
C ALA A 308 -28.51 -44.62 18.64
N ASP A 309 -29.35 -44.20 19.58
CA ASP A 309 -29.81 -42.80 19.68
C ASP A 309 -28.63 -41.81 19.89
N GLN A 310 -27.66 -42.17 20.72
CA GLN A 310 -26.44 -41.38 20.91
C GLN A 310 -25.62 -41.26 19.63
N ALA A 311 -25.47 -42.36 18.87
CA ALA A 311 -24.80 -42.35 17.57
C ALA A 311 -25.52 -41.44 16.55
N GLY A 312 -26.86 -41.47 16.52
CA GLY A 312 -27.67 -40.59 15.68
C GLY A 312 -27.45 -39.11 16.00
N LYS A 313 -27.47 -38.74 17.29
CA LYS A 313 -27.18 -37.36 17.72
C LYS A 313 -25.78 -36.90 17.32
N ALA A 314 -24.78 -37.79 17.37
CA ALA A 314 -23.42 -37.48 16.92
C ALA A 314 -23.37 -37.24 15.40
N LEU A 315 -24.08 -38.04 14.60
CA LEU A 315 -24.18 -37.85 13.15
C LEU A 315 -24.93 -36.58 12.77
N ASP A 316 -25.96 -36.19 13.51
CA ASP A 316 -26.65 -34.90 13.35
C ASP A 316 -25.70 -33.73 13.63
N ALA A 317 -24.90 -33.81 14.71
CA ALA A 317 -23.89 -32.80 15.03
C ALA A 317 -22.83 -32.69 13.93
N ILE A 318 -22.33 -33.83 13.41
CA ILE A 318 -21.40 -33.87 12.27
C ILE A 318 -22.04 -33.22 11.05
N SER A 319 -23.29 -33.54 10.72
CA SER A 319 -24.01 -32.96 9.57
C SER A 319 -24.11 -31.44 9.67
N SER A 320 -24.36 -30.91 10.87
CA SER A 320 -24.40 -29.46 11.11
C SER A 320 -23.03 -28.81 10.89
N VAL A 321 -21.96 -29.38 11.46
CA VAL A 321 -20.59 -28.85 11.31
C VAL A 321 -20.14 -28.89 9.86
N VAL A 322 -20.40 -29.99 9.15
CA VAL A 322 -20.06 -30.15 7.73
C VAL A 322 -20.78 -29.12 6.86
N ARG A 323 -22.06 -28.83 7.15
CA ARG A 323 -22.82 -27.79 6.44
C ARG A 323 -22.20 -26.40 6.64
N GLN A 324 -21.86 -26.05 7.88
CA GLN A 324 -21.17 -24.80 8.19
C GLN A 324 -19.80 -24.73 7.50
N SER A 325 -19.04 -25.82 7.48
CA SER A 325 -17.77 -25.89 6.74
C SER A 325 -17.96 -25.66 5.24
N ALA A 326 -19.01 -26.22 4.63
CA ALA A 326 -19.30 -26.00 3.21
C ALA A 326 -19.61 -24.52 2.90
N GLU A 327 -20.36 -23.84 3.77
CA GLU A 327 -20.66 -22.40 3.65
C GLU A 327 -19.38 -21.56 3.74
N LEU A 328 -18.55 -21.77 4.76
CA LEU A 328 -17.29 -21.06 4.94
C LEU A 328 -16.34 -21.25 3.75
N VAL A 329 -16.26 -22.47 3.23
CA VAL A 329 -15.44 -22.78 2.06
C VAL A 329 -15.94 -22.05 0.81
N GLN A 330 -17.26 -21.90 0.66
CA GLN A 330 -17.83 -21.14 -0.45
C GLN A 330 -17.53 -19.64 -0.33
N GLU A 331 -17.56 -19.08 0.88
CA GLU A 331 -17.11 -17.71 1.14
C GLU A 331 -15.63 -17.52 0.81
N ILE A 332 -14.76 -18.46 1.18
CA ILE A 332 -13.33 -18.44 0.83
C ILE A 332 -13.16 -18.41 -0.70
N SER A 333 -13.87 -19.27 -1.44
CA SER A 333 -13.81 -19.28 -2.90
C SER A 333 -14.21 -17.93 -3.52
N LEU A 334 -15.28 -17.32 -3.02
CA LEU A 334 -15.74 -16.00 -3.47
C LEU A 334 -14.72 -14.90 -3.14
N ALA A 335 -14.17 -14.90 -1.93
CA ALA A 335 -13.16 -13.95 -1.48
C ALA A 335 -11.87 -14.06 -2.32
N SER A 336 -11.41 -15.28 -2.60
CA SER A 336 -10.25 -15.52 -3.46
C SER A 336 -10.49 -15.02 -4.89
N LYS A 337 -11.67 -15.26 -5.47
CA LYS A 337 -12.03 -14.72 -6.80
C LYS A 337 -12.04 -13.19 -6.81
N GLN A 338 -12.53 -12.56 -5.74
CA GLN A 338 -12.50 -11.11 -5.60
C GLN A 338 -11.07 -10.57 -5.45
N GLN A 339 -10.21 -11.27 -4.70
CA GLN A 339 -8.80 -10.92 -4.56
C GLN A 339 -8.05 -11.00 -5.89
N VAL A 340 -8.33 -12.00 -6.74
CA VAL A 340 -7.77 -12.08 -8.11
C VAL A 340 -8.13 -10.83 -8.94
N ARG A 341 -9.37 -10.35 -8.87
CA ARG A 341 -9.75 -9.08 -9.54
C ARG A 341 -9.02 -7.88 -8.94
N GLY A 342 -8.78 -7.90 -7.63
CA GLY A 342 -7.99 -6.88 -6.95
C GLY A 342 -6.54 -6.86 -7.44
N THR A 343 -5.90 -8.01 -7.60
CA THR A 343 -4.53 -8.12 -8.10
C THR A 343 -4.41 -7.67 -9.55
N GLU A 344 -5.40 -7.95 -10.40
CA GLU A 344 -5.48 -7.41 -11.77
C GLU A 344 -5.50 -5.86 -11.76
N GLY A 345 -6.24 -5.25 -10.83
CA GLY A 345 -6.25 -3.81 -10.64
C GLY A 345 -4.89 -3.24 -10.22
N VAL A 346 -4.18 -3.92 -9.31
CA VAL A 346 -2.83 -3.53 -8.87
C VAL A 346 -1.82 -3.67 -10.03
N ALA A 347 -1.90 -4.75 -10.81
CA ALA A 347 -1.03 -4.96 -11.97
C ALA A 347 -1.19 -3.82 -13.00
N ASN A 348 -2.43 -3.41 -13.28
CA ASN A 348 -2.68 -2.27 -14.16
C ASN A 348 -2.12 -0.95 -13.59
N ALA A 349 -2.28 -0.72 -12.28
CA ALA A 349 -1.69 0.44 -11.62
C ALA A 349 -0.15 0.44 -11.75
N MET A 350 0.50 -0.71 -11.57
CA MET A 350 1.96 -0.84 -11.75
C MET A 350 2.39 -0.55 -13.19
N GLN A 351 1.60 -0.98 -14.19
CA GLN A 351 1.85 -0.64 -15.59
C GLN A 351 1.77 0.88 -15.86
N ILE A 352 0.80 1.56 -15.26
CA ILE A 352 0.66 3.01 -15.33
C ILE A 352 1.87 3.69 -14.66
N ILE A 353 2.24 3.25 -13.46
CA ILE A 353 3.40 3.80 -12.74
C ILE A 353 4.68 3.58 -13.54
N SER A 354 4.90 2.41 -14.15
CA SER A 354 6.06 2.15 -15.03
C SER A 354 6.13 3.16 -16.19
N ASN A 355 5.00 3.47 -16.82
CA ASN A 355 4.96 4.48 -17.87
C ASN A 355 5.32 5.87 -17.35
N ILE A 356 4.81 6.26 -16.18
CA ILE A 356 5.13 7.54 -15.52
C ILE A 356 6.63 7.57 -15.17
N THR A 357 7.18 6.52 -14.57
CA THR A 357 8.60 6.41 -14.21
C THR A 357 9.50 6.57 -15.44
N ARG A 358 9.13 5.96 -16.58
CA ARG A 358 9.85 6.14 -17.85
C ARG A 358 9.77 7.59 -18.33
N GLN A 359 8.61 8.23 -18.25
CA GLN A 359 8.45 9.65 -18.60
C GLN A 359 9.25 10.57 -17.69
N THR A 360 9.27 10.31 -16.38
CA THR A 360 10.07 11.05 -15.39
C THR A 360 11.56 10.93 -15.70
N SER A 361 12.07 9.72 -15.97
CA SER A 361 13.48 9.51 -16.34
C SER A 361 13.85 10.27 -17.62
N GLN A 362 12.99 10.22 -18.64
CA GLN A 362 13.20 10.96 -19.88
C GLN A 362 13.17 12.48 -19.67
N GLY A 363 12.20 12.97 -18.89
CA GLY A 363 12.07 14.38 -18.54
C GLY A 363 13.28 14.88 -17.77
N ALA A 364 13.74 14.14 -16.77
CA ALA A 364 14.96 14.42 -16.01
C ALA A 364 16.19 14.57 -16.92
N ARG A 365 16.41 13.61 -17.82
CA ARG A 365 17.52 13.66 -18.80
C ARG A 365 17.40 14.81 -19.79
N GLN A 366 16.18 15.24 -20.12
CA GLN A 366 15.96 16.40 -20.99
C GLN A 366 16.21 17.73 -20.24
N THR A 367 15.79 17.83 -18.99
CA THR A 367 16.09 18.98 -18.13
C THR A 367 17.59 19.11 -17.93
N ALA A 368 18.30 18.03 -17.60
CA ALA A 368 19.76 18.03 -17.47
C ALA A 368 20.47 18.60 -18.71
N ARG A 369 20.09 18.13 -19.91
CA ARG A 369 20.63 18.65 -21.19
C ARG A 369 20.31 20.13 -21.43
N THR A 370 19.12 20.57 -21.04
CA THR A 370 18.71 21.98 -21.19
C THR A 370 19.53 22.87 -20.25
N VAL A 371 19.74 22.40 -19.04
CA VAL A 371 20.53 23.06 -18.00
C VAL A 371 22.01 23.14 -18.38
N GLU A 372 22.60 22.09 -18.95
CA GLU A 372 23.95 22.14 -19.50
C GLU A 372 24.12 23.27 -20.53
N ASN A 373 23.10 23.50 -21.36
CA ASN A 373 23.11 24.63 -22.30
C ASN A 373 22.98 25.99 -21.61
N MET A 374 22.21 26.09 -20.51
CA MET A 374 22.14 27.31 -19.71
C MET A 374 23.47 27.64 -19.04
N VAL A 375 24.17 26.63 -18.50
CA VAL A 375 25.53 26.80 -17.94
C VAL A 375 26.47 27.35 -19.01
N LYS A 376 26.50 26.73 -20.20
CA LYS A 376 27.32 27.21 -21.34
C LYS A 376 26.97 28.65 -21.75
N LEU A 377 25.69 29.00 -21.77
CA LEU A 377 25.25 30.36 -22.13
C LEU A 377 25.68 31.39 -21.07
N SER A 378 25.60 31.04 -19.78
CA SER A 378 26.09 31.88 -18.69
C SER A 378 27.60 32.06 -18.74
N GLU A 379 28.36 31.01 -19.07
CA GLU A 379 29.81 31.08 -19.29
C GLU A 379 30.15 32.03 -20.45
N GLN A 380 29.47 31.87 -21.60
CA GLN A 380 29.64 32.76 -22.76
C GLN A 380 29.28 34.22 -22.44
N LEU A 381 28.22 34.45 -21.67
CA LEU A 381 27.83 35.80 -21.23
C LEU A 381 28.90 36.40 -20.31
N ASN A 382 29.44 35.62 -19.37
CA ASN A 382 30.50 36.08 -18.48
C ASN A 382 31.80 36.37 -19.25
N GLU A 383 32.14 35.56 -20.25
CA GLU A 383 33.27 35.80 -21.16
C GLU A 383 33.08 37.10 -21.96
N ALA A 384 31.89 37.32 -22.53
CA ALA A 384 31.58 38.56 -23.26
C ALA A 384 31.66 39.80 -22.34
N LEU A 385 31.21 39.69 -21.09
CA LEU A 385 31.31 40.76 -20.10
C LEU A 385 32.75 41.01 -19.64
N SER A 386 33.61 39.99 -19.63
CA SER A 386 35.02 40.12 -19.23
C SER A 386 35.85 41.00 -20.18
N GLN A 387 35.37 41.23 -21.41
CA GLN A 387 35.99 42.15 -22.37
C GLN A 387 35.91 43.62 -21.92
N PHE A 388 34.99 43.95 -21.02
CA PHE A 388 34.86 45.28 -20.44
C PHE A 388 35.61 45.40 -19.10
N ARG A 389 36.64 46.24 -19.06
CA ARG A 389 37.35 46.59 -17.83
C ARG A 389 36.47 47.49 -16.96
N THR A 390 36.12 46.99 -15.78
CA THR A 390 35.35 47.69 -14.75
C THR A 390 36.18 47.82 -13.47
N ALA A 391 35.88 48.81 -12.63
CA ALA A 391 36.74 49.19 -11.48
C ALA A 391 36.84 48.12 -10.37
N GLY A 392 36.10 47.01 -10.50
CA GLY A 392 36.15 45.85 -9.61
C GLY A 392 36.66 44.56 -10.29
N GLY A 393 37.33 44.67 -11.44
CA GLY A 393 37.86 43.54 -12.22
C GLY A 393 39.10 42.87 -11.60
N GLY A 394 38.99 42.38 -10.36
CA GLY A 394 39.76 41.20 -9.98
C GLY A 394 39.19 39.98 -10.70
N PRO A 395 40.00 38.96 -11.04
CA PRO A 395 39.46 37.70 -11.50
C PRO A 395 38.50 37.21 -10.41
N VAL A 396 37.22 37.12 -10.72
CA VAL A 396 36.36 36.28 -9.89
C VAL A 396 36.91 34.90 -10.15
N GLU A 397 37.58 34.33 -9.14
CA GLU A 397 37.73 32.89 -9.04
C GLU A 397 36.31 32.34 -9.16
N VAL A 398 35.95 31.97 -10.39
CA VAL A 398 35.08 30.83 -10.60
C VAL A 398 35.88 29.73 -9.92
N ARG A 399 35.57 29.45 -8.65
CA ARG A 399 35.90 28.15 -8.07
C ARG A 399 35.23 27.19 -9.03
N GLY A 400 35.99 26.74 -10.01
CA GLY A 400 35.68 25.54 -10.76
C GLY A 400 35.49 24.51 -9.68
N VAL A 401 34.23 24.17 -9.42
CA VAL A 401 33.93 22.88 -8.82
C VAL A 401 34.52 21.92 -9.83
N THR A 402 35.68 21.41 -9.44
CA THR A 402 36.56 20.61 -10.24
C THR A 402 35.74 19.53 -10.93
N THR A 403 35.99 19.38 -12.21
CA THR A 403 35.64 18.25 -13.09
C THR A 403 36.03 16.86 -12.49
N ALA A 404 36.59 16.81 -11.28
CA ALA A 404 36.89 15.61 -10.52
C ALA A 404 35.64 14.85 -10.01
N ALA A 405 34.47 15.50 -9.89
CA ALA A 405 33.23 14.79 -9.54
C ALA A 405 32.57 14.05 -10.71
N PHE A 406 32.92 14.39 -11.97
CA PHE A 406 32.30 13.82 -13.16
C PHE A 406 32.83 12.43 -13.57
N HIS A 407 33.91 11.92 -12.94
CA HIS A 407 34.47 10.60 -13.25
C HIS A 407 34.20 9.53 -12.18
N ALA A 408 33.58 9.87 -11.05
CA ALA A 408 33.29 8.89 -9.99
C ALA A 408 31.89 8.23 -10.09
N ILE A 409 31.04 8.67 -11.03
CA ILE A 409 29.65 8.16 -11.22
C ILE A 409 29.47 7.56 -12.64
N LYS A 410 30.55 7.01 -13.19
CA LYS A 410 30.53 6.29 -14.49
C LYS A 410 31.20 4.90 -14.42
N ALA A 411 31.36 4.34 -13.23
CA ALA A 411 31.80 2.97 -13.02
C ALA A 411 30.66 2.12 -12.45
#